data_AF-A0A411YWD6-F1
#
_entry.id   AF-A0A411YWD6-F1
#
_cell.length_a   1.000
_cell.length_b   1.000
_cell.length_c   1.000
_cell.angle_alpha   90.00
_cell.angle_beta   90.00
_cell.angle_gamma   90.00
#
_symmetry.space_group_name_H-M   'P 1'
#
loop_
_entity.id
_entity.type
_entity.pdbx_description
1 polymer ?
#
loop_
_entity_poly.entity_id
_entity_poly.type
_entity_poly.pdbx_seq_one_letter_code
_entity_poly.pdbx_strand_id
1 'polypeptide(L)'
;MSLSFRLRRFDRSRVSSATCTLVMLALSGNHGVKWRPRGECRMRVYDPDQPIVFIHVPKTAGLSVREVFDGWFGDGLIRHYFNEVQGGRPERESRFDLHSREHPVCVYGHFNRLRGFGVTDNYPDASQFVTILRDPFEMACSNYRFLRKVSAKWKDQSRVPKGGLAEYLMETAPNMLNHFPDVVTELNFREMIETRFVAIGLTERLNDSLSHIASILGFPYEPTRLGRLNTTEPEQGTSDLDALRAQYRARHPLEFELYDYVRQRAETLLPS
;
A
#
# COMPACT_ATOMS: atom_id res chain seq x y z
N MET A 1 -11.64 55.47 0.95
CA MET A 1 -12.90 55.07 0.27
C MET A 1 -13.19 53.62 0.61
N SER A 2 -14.19 53.39 1.44
CA SER A 2 -14.60 52.07 1.95
C SER A 2 -15.76 51.56 1.09
N LEU A 3 -15.60 50.42 0.42
CA LEU A 3 -16.66 49.73 -0.32
C LEU A 3 -17.10 48.50 0.46
N SER A 4 -18.25 48.64 1.12
CA SER A 4 -19.01 47.58 1.78
C SER A 4 -19.75 46.76 0.74
N PHE A 5 -19.52 45.45 0.69
CA PHE A 5 -20.36 44.52 -0.08
C PHE A 5 -21.36 43.83 0.87
N ARG A 6 -22.65 44.16 0.69
CA ARG A 6 -23.78 43.44 1.31
C ARG A 6 -23.99 42.11 0.60
N LEU A 7 -23.83 41.00 1.33
CA LEU A 7 -24.35 39.69 0.92
C LEU A 7 -25.88 39.68 1.05
N ARG A 8 -26.59 39.50 -0.07
CA ARG A 8 -28.03 39.17 -0.05
C ARG A 8 -28.19 37.68 0.23
N ARG A 9 -29.09 37.34 1.17
CA ARG A 9 -29.51 35.97 1.46
C ARG A 9 -30.16 35.34 0.22
N PHE A 10 -29.75 34.13 -0.10
CA PHE A 10 -30.31 33.32 -1.19
C PHE A 10 -31.50 32.52 -0.65
N ASP A 11 -32.68 32.73 -1.25
CA ASP A 11 -33.91 31.98 -0.99
C ASP A 11 -33.85 30.63 -1.72
N ARG A 12 -34.08 29.52 -0.99
CA ARG A 12 -33.97 28.14 -1.48
C ARG A 12 -35.27 27.58 -2.07
N SER A 13 -36.30 28.40 -2.25
CA SER A 13 -37.63 27.92 -2.63
C SER A 13 -38.04 28.25 -4.06
N ARG A 14 -37.20 27.93 -5.07
CA ARG A 14 -37.57 27.78 -6.51
C ARG A 14 -36.32 27.58 -7.37
N VAL A 15 -35.94 26.32 -7.66
CA VAL A 15 -35.13 26.01 -8.85
C VAL A 15 -35.64 24.68 -9.42
N SER A 16 -36.19 24.73 -10.64
CA SER A 16 -36.58 23.57 -11.44
C SER A 16 -35.35 22.98 -12.14
N SER A 17 -35.45 21.70 -12.51
CA SER A 17 -34.35 20.79 -12.90
C SER A 17 -33.64 21.10 -14.24
N ALA A 18 -33.67 22.32 -14.76
CA ALA A 18 -33.19 22.61 -16.12
C ALA A 18 -32.10 23.70 -16.21
N THR A 19 -31.44 24.07 -15.11
CA THR A 19 -30.42 25.15 -15.14
C THR A 19 -29.18 24.84 -14.30
N CYS A 20 -28.69 23.59 -14.36
CA CYS A 20 -27.43 23.18 -13.74
C CYS A 20 -26.27 22.99 -14.75
N THR A 21 -26.48 23.35 -16.03
CA THR A 21 -25.49 23.09 -17.10
C THR A 21 -24.61 24.30 -17.44
N LEU A 22 -24.76 25.46 -16.78
CA LEU A 22 -24.08 26.68 -17.22
C LEU A 22 -23.55 27.58 -16.10
N VAL A 23 -22.91 27.03 -15.06
CA VAL A 23 -22.05 27.81 -14.12
C VAL A 23 -20.80 27.02 -13.66
N MET A 24 -20.27 26.13 -14.51
CA MET A 24 -18.96 25.47 -14.27
C MET A 24 -18.07 25.61 -15.51
N LEU A 25 -18.00 26.82 -16.06
CA LEU A 25 -17.17 27.16 -17.21
C LEU A 25 -16.55 28.54 -17.02
N ALA A 26 -15.90 28.73 -15.87
CA ALA A 26 -14.88 29.74 -15.63
C ALA A 26 -14.13 29.30 -14.38
N LEU A 27 -12.79 29.26 -14.44
CA LEU A 27 -11.85 28.70 -13.44
C LEU A 27 -11.40 27.24 -13.68
N SER A 28 -10.96 26.91 -14.89
CA SER A 28 -9.96 25.85 -15.07
C SER A 28 -8.84 26.33 -15.99
N GLY A 29 -7.76 26.78 -15.38
CA GLY A 29 -6.47 26.93 -16.04
C GLY A 29 -5.97 25.55 -16.44
N ASN A 30 -6.11 25.24 -17.72
CA ASN A 30 -5.17 24.52 -18.57
C ASN A 30 -4.19 23.52 -17.88
N HIS A 31 -4.68 22.44 -17.29
CA HIS A 31 -3.96 21.17 -17.19
C HIS A 31 -4.86 20.08 -17.77
N GLY A 32 -4.50 19.61 -18.97
CA GLY A 32 -5.25 18.62 -19.73
C GLY A 32 -5.29 17.27 -19.04
N VAL A 33 -6.20 17.09 -18.08
CA VAL A 33 -6.62 15.76 -17.64
C VAL A 33 -7.59 15.24 -18.70
N LYS A 34 -7.06 14.53 -19.69
CA LYS A 34 -7.85 13.73 -20.63
C LYS A 34 -8.54 12.63 -19.81
N TRP A 35 -9.83 12.81 -19.53
CA TRP A 35 -10.68 11.73 -19.04
C TRP A 35 -10.59 10.54 -20.01
N ARG A 36 -9.97 9.43 -19.57
CA ARG A 36 -10.04 8.17 -20.32
C ARG A 36 -11.44 7.56 -20.11
N PRO A 37 -12.09 7.02 -21.15
CA PRO A 37 -13.31 6.24 -20.97
C PRO A 37 -13.04 5.10 -19.99
N ARG A 38 -14.06 4.64 -19.24
CA ARG A 38 -14.01 3.43 -18.40
C ARG A 38 -13.87 2.18 -19.26
N GLY A 39 -12.73 2.03 -19.94
CA GLY A 39 -12.38 0.93 -20.81
C GLY A 39 -11.14 0.26 -20.26
N GLU A 40 -11.33 -0.95 -19.73
CA GLU A 40 -10.32 -1.88 -19.23
C GLU A 40 -9.37 -1.34 -18.15
N CYS A 41 -9.80 -1.58 -16.91
CA CYS A 41 -9.07 -1.30 -15.68
C CYS A 41 -7.85 -2.22 -15.54
N ARG A 42 -6.81 -2.00 -16.37
CA ARG A 42 -5.59 -2.81 -16.41
C ARG A 42 -4.52 -2.21 -15.50
N MET A 43 -3.81 -3.06 -14.76
CA MET A 43 -2.63 -2.67 -14.00
C MET A 43 -1.54 -2.14 -14.95
N ARG A 44 -0.52 -1.49 -14.38
CA ARG A 44 0.66 -1.09 -15.14
C ARG A 44 1.29 -2.33 -15.78
N VAL A 45 1.64 -2.25 -17.05
CA VAL A 45 2.40 -3.31 -17.72
C VAL A 45 3.84 -3.26 -17.20
N TYR A 46 4.37 -4.42 -16.80
CA TYR A 46 5.76 -4.55 -16.41
C TYR A 46 6.69 -4.28 -17.60
N ASP A 47 7.64 -3.38 -17.40
CA ASP A 47 8.69 -3.08 -18.37
C ASP A 47 10.04 -3.58 -17.80
N PRO A 48 10.63 -4.64 -18.38
CA PRO A 48 11.85 -5.27 -17.88
C PRO A 48 13.13 -4.47 -18.16
N ASP A 49 13.04 -3.33 -18.85
CA ASP A 49 14.15 -2.40 -19.05
C ASP A 49 14.27 -1.36 -17.92
N GLN A 50 13.42 -1.44 -16.89
CA GLN A 50 13.51 -0.56 -15.72
C GLN A 50 13.51 -1.35 -14.41
N PRO A 51 14.22 -0.84 -13.39
CA PRO A 51 14.23 -1.47 -12.07
C PRO A 51 12.84 -1.44 -11.45
N ILE A 52 12.58 -2.42 -10.59
CA ILE A 52 11.32 -2.55 -9.87
C ILE A 52 11.50 -2.28 -8.39
N VAL A 53 10.47 -1.76 -7.74
CA VAL A 53 10.47 -1.56 -6.29
C VAL A 53 9.40 -2.45 -5.66
N PHE A 54 9.84 -3.39 -4.81
CA PHE A 54 8.94 -4.10 -3.92
C PHE A 54 8.75 -3.31 -2.63
N ILE A 55 7.57 -2.73 -2.49
CA ILE A 55 7.15 -2.02 -1.29
C ILE A 55 6.72 -3.06 -0.26
N HIS A 56 7.57 -3.34 0.71
CA HIS A 56 7.21 -4.22 1.81
C HIS A 56 6.40 -3.41 2.84
N VAL A 57 5.09 -3.63 2.85
CA VAL A 57 4.21 -3.17 3.93
C VAL A 57 4.42 -4.10 5.15
N PRO A 58 4.72 -3.58 6.35
CA PRO A 58 4.95 -4.43 7.51
C PRO A 58 3.79 -5.39 7.78
N LYS A 59 4.13 -6.61 8.23
CA LYS A 59 3.20 -7.68 8.62
C LYS A 59 2.42 -8.34 7.46
N THR A 60 2.93 -8.22 6.23
CA THR A 60 2.39 -8.90 5.03
C THR A 60 3.28 -10.05 4.54
N ALA A 61 3.73 -10.90 5.47
CA ALA A 61 4.60 -12.06 5.21
C ALA A 61 5.99 -11.74 4.61
N GLY A 62 6.54 -10.55 4.88
CA GLY A 62 7.77 -10.09 4.24
C GLY A 62 9.02 -10.96 4.40
N LEU A 63 9.17 -11.77 5.46
CA LEU A 63 10.31 -12.70 5.52
C LEU A 63 10.23 -13.76 4.42
N SER A 64 9.07 -14.42 4.29
CA SER A 64 8.82 -15.45 3.29
C SER A 64 8.89 -14.87 1.87
N VAL A 65 8.31 -13.68 1.68
CA VAL A 65 8.33 -12.99 0.37
C VAL A 65 9.76 -12.58 0.00
N ARG A 66 10.54 -12.08 0.96
CA ARG A 66 11.94 -11.72 0.73
C ARG A 66 12.76 -12.92 0.27
N GLU A 67 12.56 -14.11 0.84
CA GLU A 67 13.28 -15.32 0.42
C GLU A 67 13.00 -15.66 -1.06
N VAL A 68 11.76 -15.48 -1.51
CA VAL A 68 11.38 -15.67 -2.92
C VAL A 68 12.06 -14.63 -3.81
N PHE A 69 12.04 -13.36 -3.40
CA PHE A 69 12.67 -12.27 -4.16
C PHE A 69 14.21 -12.34 -4.15
N ASP A 70 14.84 -12.78 -3.06
CA ASP A 70 16.28 -13.10 -2.99
C ASP A 70 16.60 -14.16 -4.06
N GLY A 71 15.74 -15.19 -4.21
CA GLY A 71 15.90 -16.22 -5.24
C GLY A 71 15.70 -15.75 -6.68
N TRP A 72 14.85 -14.73 -6.91
CA TRP A 72 14.59 -14.17 -8.24
C TRP A 72 15.67 -13.19 -8.70
N PHE A 73 16.10 -12.29 -7.82
CA PHE A 73 16.99 -11.19 -8.19
C PHE A 73 18.45 -11.42 -7.77
N GLY A 74 18.73 -12.36 -6.85
CA GLY A 74 20.09 -12.63 -6.37
C GLY A 74 20.80 -11.36 -5.90
N ASP A 75 21.98 -11.09 -6.46
CA ASP A 75 22.78 -9.89 -6.15
C ASP A 75 22.11 -8.57 -6.60
N GLY A 76 21.12 -8.64 -7.48
CA GLY A 76 20.26 -7.54 -7.89
C GLY A 76 19.20 -7.15 -6.86
N LEU A 77 19.02 -7.91 -5.78
CA LEU A 77 18.12 -7.53 -4.70
C LEU A 77 18.78 -6.52 -3.75
N ILE A 78 18.29 -5.29 -3.76
CA ILE A 78 18.72 -4.22 -2.87
C ILE A 78 17.79 -4.17 -1.65
N ARG A 79 18.34 -4.24 -0.44
CA ARG A 79 17.55 -4.20 0.81
C ARG A 79 17.44 -2.77 1.34
N HIS A 80 16.22 -2.22 1.31
CA HIS A 80 15.94 -0.86 1.74
C HIS A 80 15.20 -0.84 3.09
N TYR A 81 15.95 -0.88 4.19
CA TYR A 81 15.39 -0.93 5.54
C TYR A 81 16.03 0.12 6.45
N PHE A 82 15.22 0.66 7.36
CA PHE A 82 15.72 1.50 8.44
C PHE A 82 16.71 0.72 9.32
N ASN A 83 17.87 1.30 9.57
CA ASN A 83 18.86 0.71 10.46
C ASN A 83 18.49 1.02 11.91
N GLU A 84 17.73 0.14 12.55
CA GLU A 84 17.29 0.30 13.95
C GLU A 84 18.47 0.29 14.95
N VAL A 85 19.65 -0.22 14.57
CA VAL A 85 20.84 -0.24 15.44
C VAL A 85 21.56 1.12 15.41
N GLN A 86 21.74 1.69 14.22
CA GLN A 86 22.43 2.96 14.02
C GLN A 86 21.48 4.18 14.04
N GLY A 87 20.16 3.96 14.04
CA GLY A 87 19.17 5.02 13.91
C GLY A 87 19.17 5.69 12.53
N GLY A 88 19.73 5.02 11.52
CA GLY A 88 19.97 5.58 10.19
C GLY A 88 18.83 5.29 9.21
N ARG A 89 18.45 6.31 8.44
CA ARG A 89 17.58 6.13 7.27
C ARG A 89 18.36 5.39 6.17
N PRO A 90 17.70 4.51 5.41
CA PRO A 90 18.34 3.93 4.24
C PRO A 90 18.61 5.02 3.18
N GLU A 91 19.72 4.89 2.47
CA GLU A 91 20.08 5.76 1.35
C GLU A 91 19.69 5.10 0.01
N ARG A 92 19.66 5.89 -1.07
CA ARG A 92 19.54 5.34 -2.43
C ARG A 92 20.78 4.49 -2.71
N GLU A 93 20.57 3.32 -3.29
CA GLU A 93 21.64 2.40 -3.63
C GLU A 93 21.95 2.49 -5.13
N SER A 94 23.23 2.66 -5.49
CA SER A 94 23.68 2.98 -6.86
C SER A 94 23.45 1.86 -7.87
N ARG A 95 23.33 0.60 -7.46
CA ARG A 95 22.97 -0.52 -8.35
C ARG A 95 21.58 -0.35 -8.95
N PHE A 96 20.71 0.46 -8.35
CA PHE A 96 19.44 0.83 -8.96
C PHE A 96 19.64 1.42 -10.36
N ASP A 97 20.66 2.25 -10.53
CA ASP A 97 21.00 2.92 -11.78
C ASP A 97 21.77 2.01 -12.76
N LEU A 98 22.21 0.83 -12.31
CA LEU A 98 22.93 -0.17 -13.10
C LEU A 98 22.01 -1.27 -13.65
N HIS A 99 20.70 -1.09 -13.52
CA HIS A 99 19.72 -2.05 -13.99
C HIS A 99 19.87 -2.38 -15.49
N SER A 100 19.78 -3.66 -15.83
CA SER A 100 19.57 -4.13 -17.20
C SER A 100 18.72 -5.40 -17.21
N ARG A 101 18.34 -5.89 -18.40
CA ARG A 101 17.63 -7.18 -18.52
C ARG A 101 18.48 -8.37 -18.07
N GLU A 102 19.78 -8.32 -18.32
CA GLU A 102 20.75 -9.35 -17.91
C GLU A 102 21.08 -9.28 -16.42
N HIS A 103 20.96 -8.07 -15.84
CA HIS A 103 21.21 -7.78 -14.43
C HIS A 103 20.00 -7.05 -13.82
N PRO A 104 18.85 -7.74 -13.68
CA PRO A 104 17.64 -7.11 -13.19
C PRO A 104 17.80 -6.70 -11.73
N VAL A 105 17.20 -5.57 -11.37
CA VAL A 105 17.36 -4.95 -10.04
C VAL A 105 15.99 -4.78 -9.42
N CYS A 106 15.90 -5.16 -8.14
CA CYS A 106 14.72 -4.94 -7.33
C CYS A 106 15.11 -4.30 -6.00
N VAL A 107 14.51 -3.17 -5.68
CA VAL A 107 14.63 -2.57 -4.34
C VAL A 107 13.51 -3.14 -3.48
N TYR A 108 13.89 -3.85 -2.43
CA TYR A 108 12.99 -4.53 -1.52
C TYR A 108 13.09 -3.93 -0.12
N GLY A 109 12.00 -3.35 0.38
CA GLY A 109 11.96 -3.03 1.81
C GLY A 109 10.90 -2.05 2.26
N HIS A 110 11.11 -1.52 3.46
CA HIS A 110 10.19 -0.61 4.12
C HIS A 110 10.47 0.82 3.67
N PHE A 111 9.55 1.40 2.92
CA PHE A 111 9.52 2.84 2.66
C PHE A 111 8.63 3.51 3.69
N ASN A 112 8.97 4.67 4.22
CA ASN A 112 8.07 5.37 5.13
C ASN A 112 8.20 6.88 4.97
N ARG A 113 7.21 7.46 4.29
CA ARG A 113 7.15 8.90 4.01
C ARG A 113 7.11 9.75 5.28
N LEU A 114 6.39 9.32 6.32
CA LEU A 114 6.34 10.06 7.59
C LEU A 114 7.68 10.10 8.33
N ARG A 115 8.57 9.15 8.02
CA ARG A 115 9.92 9.11 8.59
C ARG A 115 10.98 9.68 7.64
N GLY A 116 10.59 10.22 6.49
CA GLY A 116 11.48 10.85 5.50
C GLY A 116 12.38 9.88 4.75
N PHE A 117 11.88 8.66 4.47
CA PHE A 117 12.48 7.68 3.57
C PHE A 117 11.37 6.95 2.78
N GLY A 118 10.43 7.72 2.24
CA GLY A 118 9.44 7.23 1.28
C GLY A 118 10.11 6.82 -0.04
N VAL A 119 9.34 6.16 -0.91
CA VAL A 119 9.82 5.78 -2.24
C VAL A 119 10.34 6.99 -3.00
N THR A 120 9.58 8.08 -3.04
CA THR A 120 9.94 9.30 -3.78
C THR A 120 11.08 10.09 -3.13
N ASP A 121 11.37 9.86 -1.84
CA ASP A 121 12.51 10.47 -1.16
C ASP A 121 13.84 9.82 -1.60
N ASN A 122 13.84 8.49 -1.82
CA ASN A 122 15.04 7.72 -2.13
C ASN A 122 15.17 7.35 -3.62
N TYR A 123 14.05 7.11 -4.28
CA TYR A 123 13.95 6.65 -5.67
C TYR A 123 12.89 7.46 -6.44
N PRO A 124 13.11 8.77 -6.66
CA PRO A 124 12.13 9.66 -7.29
C PRO A 124 11.79 9.28 -8.75
N ASP A 125 12.67 8.55 -9.41
CA ASP A 125 12.57 8.03 -10.77
C ASP A 125 11.94 6.63 -10.85
N ALA A 126 11.67 5.97 -9.71
CA ALA A 126 10.98 4.68 -9.70
C ALA A 126 9.55 4.81 -10.24
N SER A 127 9.21 3.93 -11.19
CA SER A 127 7.95 4.00 -11.92
C SER A 127 7.08 2.74 -11.82
N GLN A 128 7.66 1.62 -11.34
CA GLN A 128 7.03 0.31 -11.31
C GLN A 128 7.10 -0.30 -9.92
N PHE A 129 5.95 -0.65 -9.38
CA PHE A 129 5.85 -1.14 -8.00
C PHE A 129 5.17 -2.49 -7.90
N VAL A 130 5.65 -3.29 -6.96
CA VAL A 130 4.95 -4.50 -6.48
C VAL A 130 4.78 -4.36 -4.98
N THR A 131 3.67 -4.86 -4.45
CA THR A 131 3.49 -5.00 -3.02
C THR A 131 2.62 -6.20 -2.70
N ILE A 132 2.59 -6.58 -1.43
CA ILE A 132 1.63 -7.54 -0.88
C ILE A 132 0.92 -6.86 0.27
N LEU A 133 -0.40 -6.86 0.21
CA LEU A 133 -1.28 -6.29 1.22
C LEU A 133 -1.86 -7.37 2.12
N ARG A 134 -2.50 -6.93 3.19
CA ARG A 134 -3.25 -7.76 4.13
C ARG A 134 -4.46 -6.96 4.60
N ASP A 135 -5.52 -7.67 4.99
CA ASP A 135 -6.66 -7.05 5.67
C ASP A 135 -6.16 -6.10 6.78
N PRO A 136 -6.56 -4.81 6.76
CA PRO A 136 -6.00 -3.81 7.67
C PRO A 136 -6.19 -4.17 9.16
N PHE A 137 -7.29 -4.84 9.51
CA PHE A 137 -7.52 -5.32 10.87
C PHE A 137 -6.56 -6.46 11.24
N GLU A 138 -6.46 -7.50 10.40
CA GLU A 138 -5.50 -8.59 10.61
C GLU A 138 -4.05 -8.10 10.69
N MET A 139 -3.70 -7.10 9.88
CA MET A 139 -2.38 -6.46 9.91
C MET A 139 -2.14 -5.79 11.27
N ALA A 140 -3.12 -5.05 11.80
CA ALA A 140 -3.02 -4.39 13.10
C ALA A 140 -2.92 -5.39 14.26
N CYS A 141 -3.76 -6.45 14.25
CA CYS A 141 -3.69 -7.55 15.22
C CYS A 141 -2.32 -8.25 15.17
N SER A 142 -1.79 -8.53 13.97
CA SER A 142 -0.47 -9.11 13.79
C SER A 142 0.64 -8.18 14.32
N ASN A 143 0.51 -6.87 14.12
CA ASN A 143 1.47 -5.90 14.62
C ASN A 143 1.48 -5.84 16.15
N TYR A 144 0.30 -5.80 16.79
CA TYR A 144 0.17 -5.86 18.25
C TYR A 144 0.91 -7.07 18.85
N ARG A 145 0.61 -8.28 18.35
CA ARG A 145 1.24 -9.52 18.81
C ARG A 145 2.76 -9.49 18.58
N PHE A 146 3.19 -8.98 17.43
CA PHE A 146 4.61 -8.83 17.11
C PHE A 146 5.30 -7.90 18.09
N LEU A 147 4.79 -6.68 18.28
CA LEU A 147 5.36 -5.70 19.20
C LEU A 147 5.49 -6.27 20.60
N ARG A 148 4.46 -6.92 21.13
CA ARG A 148 4.55 -7.57 22.46
C ARG A 148 5.60 -8.69 22.52
N LYS A 149 5.79 -9.45 21.43
CA LYS A 149 6.79 -10.52 21.36
C LYS A 149 8.22 -9.99 21.27
N VAL A 150 8.47 -8.97 20.45
CA VAL A 150 9.85 -8.52 20.15
C VAL A 150 10.33 -7.37 21.04
N SER A 151 9.41 -6.63 21.63
CA SER A 151 9.69 -5.41 22.42
C SER A 151 10.51 -5.65 23.67
N ALA A 152 10.51 -6.85 24.25
CA ALA A 152 11.30 -7.15 25.45
C ALA A 152 12.81 -6.86 25.28
N LYS A 153 13.29 -6.77 24.04
CA LYS A 153 14.69 -6.50 23.70
C LYS A 153 14.95 -5.06 23.23
N TRP A 154 13.93 -4.22 23.12
CA TRP A 154 14.06 -2.86 22.60
C TRP A 154 14.48 -1.88 23.71
N LYS A 155 15.39 -0.95 23.39
CA LYS A 155 15.76 0.13 24.31
C LYS A 155 14.62 1.13 24.52
N ASP A 156 13.85 1.39 23.45
CA ASP A 156 12.67 2.24 23.50
C ASP A 156 11.40 1.41 23.74
N GLN A 157 10.88 1.49 24.96
CA GLN A 157 9.64 0.82 25.38
C GLN A 157 8.38 1.66 25.09
N SER A 158 8.52 2.90 24.61
CA SER A 158 7.35 3.76 24.34
C SER A 158 6.44 3.22 23.22
N ARG A 159 7.01 2.41 22.33
CA ARG A 159 6.32 1.79 21.19
C ARG A 159 5.62 0.48 21.51
N VAL A 160 5.69 0.05 22.78
CA VAL A 160 5.15 -1.24 23.23
C VAL A 160 3.72 -1.02 23.71
N PRO A 161 2.74 -1.74 23.14
CA PRO A 161 1.37 -1.68 23.64
C PRO A 161 1.33 -2.09 25.11
N LYS A 162 0.86 -1.19 25.98
CA LYS A 162 0.68 -1.45 27.41
C LYS A 162 -0.67 -2.11 27.70
N GLY A 163 -1.66 -1.78 26.88
CA GLY A 163 -3.04 -2.23 26.97
C GLY A 163 -3.32 -3.58 26.31
N GLY A 164 -4.60 -3.95 26.34
CA GLY A 164 -5.14 -5.09 25.59
C GLY A 164 -5.20 -4.83 24.08
N LEU A 165 -5.54 -5.87 23.30
CA LEU A 165 -5.68 -5.74 21.84
C LEU A 165 -6.75 -4.70 21.46
N ALA A 166 -7.90 -4.71 22.13
CA ALA A 166 -8.99 -3.78 21.87
C ALA A 166 -8.55 -2.31 22.04
N GLU A 167 -7.89 -1.99 23.16
CA GLU A 167 -7.34 -0.66 23.44
C GLU A 167 -6.32 -0.26 22.37
N TYR A 168 -5.37 -1.15 22.05
CA TYR A 168 -4.39 -0.91 21.00
C TYR A 168 -5.03 -0.58 19.64
N LEU A 169 -6.06 -1.33 19.24
CA LEU A 169 -6.78 -1.08 17.99
C LEU A 169 -7.56 0.23 18.00
N MET A 170 -8.03 0.69 19.17
CA MET A 170 -8.73 1.95 19.32
C MET A 170 -7.80 3.17 19.37
N GLU A 171 -6.51 2.97 19.64
CA GLU A 171 -5.53 4.06 19.74
C GLU A 171 -4.60 4.14 18.53
N THR A 172 -4.40 3.04 17.81
CA THR A 172 -3.38 2.95 16.76
C THR A 172 -4.01 2.98 15.37
N ALA A 173 -3.60 3.96 14.56
CA ALA A 173 -3.93 3.98 13.14
C ALA A 173 -3.08 2.98 12.34
N PRO A 174 -3.62 2.35 11.28
CA PRO A 174 -2.83 1.56 10.35
C PRO A 174 -1.75 2.43 9.68
N ASN A 175 -0.55 1.87 9.50
CA ASN A 175 0.56 2.57 8.82
C ASN A 175 0.69 2.18 7.34
N MET A 176 -0.22 1.38 6.79
CA MET A 176 -0.13 0.78 5.44
C MET A 176 0.13 1.82 4.35
N LEU A 177 -0.69 2.88 4.31
CA LEU A 177 -0.67 3.87 3.23
C LEU A 177 0.61 4.72 3.22
N ASN A 178 1.32 4.82 4.35
CA ASN A 178 2.58 5.58 4.43
C ASN A 178 3.76 4.89 3.74
N HIS A 179 3.58 3.63 3.34
CA HIS A 179 4.55 2.85 2.57
C HIS A 179 4.37 3.00 1.06
N PHE A 180 3.23 3.50 0.58
CA PHE A 180 2.94 3.64 -0.84
C PHE A 180 3.83 4.69 -1.51
N PRO A 181 3.97 4.65 -2.86
CA PRO A 181 4.86 5.56 -3.58
C PRO A 181 4.51 7.04 -3.37
N ASP A 182 3.19 7.31 -3.34
CA ASP A 182 2.60 8.64 -3.33
C ASP A 182 1.59 8.75 -2.18
N VAL A 183 1.12 9.97 -1.90
CA VAL A 183 0.08 10.20 -0.89
C VAL A 183 -1.23 9.58 -1.36
N VAL A 184 -1.76 8.64 -0.58
CA VAL A 184 -3.02 7.95 -0.88
C VAL A 184 -4.20 8.74 -0.31
N THR A 185 -5.23 8.92 -1.12
CA THR A 185 -6.49 9.59 -0.78
C THR A 185 -7.66 8.82 -1.41
N GLU A 186 -8.88 9.07 -0.93
CA GLU A 186 -10.11 8.51 -1.52
C GLU A 186 -10.26 8.83 -3.03
N LEU A 187 -9.70 9.96 -3.46
CA LEU A 187 -9.82 10.43 -4.84
C LEU A 187 -8.83 9.78 -5.80
N ASN A 188 -7.65 9.34 -5.32
CA ASN A 188 -6.56 8.92 -6.20
C ASN A 188 -6.15 7.44 -6.07
N PHE A 189 -6.61 6.71 -5.05
CA PHE A 189 -6.04 5.39 -4.75
C PHE A 189 -6.20 4.40 -5.90
N ARG A 190 -7.32 4.46 -6.63
CA ARG A 190 -7.60 3.58 -7.78
C ARG A 190 -6.63 3.86 -8.93
N GLU A 191 -6.53 5.13 -9.32
CA GLU A 191 -5.60 5.57 -10.37
C GLU A 191 -4.15 5.23 -10.00
N MET A 192 -3.75 5.48 -8.76
CA MET A 192 -2.41 5.12 -8.28
C MET A 192 -2.15 3.62 -8.39
N ILE A 193 -3.10 2.77 -7.95
CA ILE A 193 -2.98 1.31 -8.09
C ILE A 193 -2.81 0.91 -9.56
N GLU A 194 -3.66 1.45 -10.44
CA GLU A 194 -3.70 1.06 -11.85
C GLU A 194 -2.50 1.57 -12.66
N THR A 195 -1.93 2.73 -12.29
CA THR A 195 -0.87 3.38 -13.08
C THR A 195 0.53 3.15 -12.54
N ARG A 196 0.68 2.84 -11.25
CA ARG A 196 1.97 2.71 -10.57
C ARG A 196 2.34 1.25 -10.31
N PHE A 197 1.36 0.40 -9.96
CA PHE A 197 1.65 -0.99 -9.60
C PHE A 197 1.57 -1.90 -10.81
N VAL A 198 2.57 -2.76 -10.97
CA VAL A 198 2.52 -3.85 -11.96
C VAL A 198 1.75 -5.04 -11.40
N ALA A 199 1.84 -5.27 -10.09
CA ALA A 199 1.10 -6.31 -9.39
C ALA A 199 0.90 -5.94 -7.92
N ILE A 200 -0.23 -6.34 -7.34
CA ILE A 200 -0.48 -6.28 -5.91
C ILE A 200 -1.00 -7.64 -5.46
N GLY A 201 -0.28 -8.27 -4.53
CA GLY A 201 -0.67 -9.53 -3.92
C GLY A 201 -1.42 -9.35 -2.60
N LEU A 202 -1.93 -10.48 -2.09
CA LEU A 202 -2.65 -10.58 -0.84
C LEU A 202 -2.02 -11.64 0.08
N THR A 203 -1.88 -11.31 1.35
CA THR A 203 -1.27 -12.20 2.34
C THR A 203 -2.11 -13.45 2.59
N GLU A 204 -3.44 -13.34 2.56
CA GLU A 204 -4.34 -14.50 2.75
C GLU A 204 -4.31 -15.49 1.57
N ARG A 205 -3.86 -15.03 0.39
CA ARG A 205 -3.63 -15.82 -0.82
C ARG A 205 -2.18 -15.72 -1.28
N LEU A 206 -1.24 -15.87 -0.35
CA LEU A 206 0.18 -15.57 -0.59
C LEU A 206 0.78 -16.40 -1.75
N ASN A 207 0.49 -17.69 -1.81
CA ASN A 207 0.99 -18.57 -2.87
C ASN A 207 0.47 -18.17 -4.25
N ASP A 208 -0.84 -17.90 -4.36
CA ASP A 208 -1.46 -17.46 -5.62
C ASP A 208 -0.89 -16.10 -6.03
N SER A 209 -0.75 -15.20 -5.06
CA SER A 209 -0.20 -13.86 -5.26
C SER A 209 1.23 -13.90 -5.79
N LEU A 210 2.08 -14.74 -5.21
CA LEU A 210 3.47 -14.89 -5.67
C LEU A 210 3.54 -15.59 -7.02
N SER A 211 2.69 -16.59 -7.29
CA SER A 211 2.58 -17.22 -8.61
C SER A 211 2.22 -16.19 -9.69
N HIS A 212 1.26 -15.31 -9.39
CA HIS A 212 0.83 -14.25 -10.30
C HIS A 212 1.92 -13.20 -10.52
N ILE A 213 2.57 -12.74 -9.44
CA ILE A 213 3.69 -11.80 -9.52
C ILE A 213 4.84 -12.42 -10.33
N ALA A 214 5.19 -13.68 -10.08
CA ALA A 214 6.26 -14.38 -10.80
C ALA A 214 5.98 -14.43 -12.30
N SER A 215 4.74 -14.77 -12.68
CA SER A 215 4.29 -14.79 -14.08
C SER A 215 4.43 -13.42 -14.75
N ILE A 216 4.03 -12.33 -14.07
CA ILE A 216 4.18 -10.96 -14.58
C ILE A 216 5.66 -10.58 -14.76
N LEU A 217 6.50 -10.95 -13.80
CA LEU A 217 7.92 -10.60 -13.80
C LEU A 217 8.79 -11.53 -14.64
N GLY A 218 8.23 -12.62 -15.18
CA GLY A 218 8.96 -13.61 -15.97
C GLY A 218 9.83 -14.57 -15.15
N PHE A 219 9.56 -14.75 -13.86
CA PHE A 219 10.26 -15.68 -12.99
C PHE A 219 9.51 -17.01 -12.82
N PRO A 220 10.23 -18.13 -12.66
CA PRO A 220 9.61 -19.38 -12.23
C PRO A 220 9.22 -19.29 -10.75
N TYR A 221 8.07 -19.89 -10.40
CA TYR A 221 7.62 -20.01 -9.03
C TYR A 221 6.90 -21.33 -8.80
N GLU A 222 7.33 -22.02 -7.74
CA GLU A 222 6.77 -23.30 -7.30
C GLU A 222 6.12 -23.10 -5.93
N PRO A 223 4.77 -23.18 -5.81
CA PRO A 223 4.06 -22.90 -4.56
C PRO A 223 4.50 -23.76 -3.37
N THR A 224 5.03 -24.95 -3.64
CA THR A 224 5.53 -25.88 -2.62
C THR A 224 6.80 -25.39 -1.92
N ARG A 225 7.50 -24.40 -2.49
CA ARG A 225 8.72 -23.81 -1.90
C ARG A 225 8.43 -22.91 -0.70
N LEU A 226 7.25 -22.28 -0.65
CA LEU A 226 6.80 -21.64 0.57
C LEU A 226 6.40 -22.72 1.56
N GLY A 227 7.34 -23.14 2.41
CA GLY A 227 6.98 -23.81 3.65
C GLY A 227 5.94 -22.97 4.39
N ARG A 228 5.07 -23.59 5.19
CA ARG A 228 4.10 -22.90 6.07
C ARG A 228 4.84 -22.09 7.15
N LEU A 229 5.55 -21.04 6.75
CA LEU A 229 6.30 -20.15 7.61
C LEU A 229 5.34 -19.01 7.98
N ASN A 230 4.91 -19.03 9.25
CA ASN A 230 4.10 -18.00 9.88
C ASN A 230 2.63 -17.89 9.41
N THR A 231 1.96 -19.00 9.12
CA THR A 231 0.48 -19.02 9.17
C THR A 231 0.05 -18.78 10.62
N THR A 232 -0.34 -17.54 10.91
CA THR A 232 -1.21 -17.29 12.07
C THR A 232 -2.58 -17.73 11.60
N GLU A 233 -3.18 -18.75 12.22
CA GLU A 233 -4.58 -19.06 11.93
C GLU A 233 -5.40 -17.79 12.17
N PRO A 234 -6.33 -17.44 11.25
CA PRO A 234 -7.29 -16.38 11.52
C PRO A 234 -7.98 -16.72 12.84
N GLU A 235 -7.97 -15.79 13.81
CA GLU A 235 -8.80 -15.98 15.00
C GLU A 235 -10.24 -16.08 14.51
N GLN A 236 -10.87 -17.24 14.71
CA GLN A 236 -12.31 -17.36 14.53
C GLN A 236 -12.95 -16.37 15.51
N GLY A 237 -13.64 -15.36 14.96
CA GLY A 237 -14.15 -14.24 15.74
C GLY A 237 -15.14 -14.73 16.79
N THR A 238 -14.88 -14.38 18.06
CA THR A 238 -15.97 -14.23 19.01
C THR A 238 -16.80 -13.00 18.59
N SER A 239 -18.04 -12.88 19.07
CA SER A 239 -18.89 -11.70 18.82
C SER A 239 -18.18 -10.37 19.12
N ASP A 240 -17.27 -10.38 20.10
CA ASP A 240 -16.50 -9.21 20.51
C ASP A 240 -15.44 -8.81 19.47
N LEU A 241 -14.79 -9.77 18.81
CA LEU A 241 -13.79 -9.50 17.77
C LEU A 241 -14.45 -8.95 16.51
N ASP A 242 -15.63 -9.45 16.14
CA ASP A 242 -16.37 -8.93 15.00
C ASP A 242 -16.84 -7.49 15.24
N ALA A 243 -17.32 -7.19 16.45
CA ALA A 243 -17.67 -5.83 16.84
C ALA A 243 -16.45 -4.88 16.80
N LEU A 244 -15.28 -5.35 17.26
CA LEU A 244 -14.03 -4.59 17.18
C LEU A 244 -13.59 -4.36 15.74
N ARG A 245 -13.69 -5.37 14.86
CA ARG A 245 -13.37 -5.23 13.44
C ARG A 245 -14.27 -4.19 12.77
N ALA A 246 -15.57 -4.22 13.04
CA ALA A 246 -16.51 -3.23 12.51
C ALA A 246 -16.16 -1.80 12.97
N GLN A 247 -15.86 -1.62 14.26
CA GLN A 247 -15.44 -0.32 14.80
C GLN A 247 -14.13 0.16 14.18
N TYR A 248 -13.13 -0.72 14.06
CA TYR A 248 -11.84 -0.41 13.46
C TYR A 248 -11.99 0.00 11.99
N ARG A 249 -12.83 -0.71 11.23
CA ARG A 249 -13.15 -0.38 9.84
C ARG A 249 -13.83 0.97 9.70
N ALA A 250 -14.77 1.29 10.58
CA ALA A 250 -15.45 2.60 10.56
C ALA A 250 -14.49 3.78 10.79
N ARG A 251 -13.38 3.55 11.50
CA ARG A 251 -12.35 4.57 11.77
C ARG A 251 -11.29 4.71 10.69
N HIS A 252 -11.11 3.68 9.86
CA HIS A 252 -10.06 3.57 8.85
C HIS A 252 -10.64 3.26 7.46
N PRO A 253 -11.64 4.02 6.98
CA PRO A 253 -12.38 3.67 5.77
C PRO A 253 -11.46 3.57 4.55
N LEU A 254 -10.51 4.48 4.39
CA LEU A 254 -9.62 4.52 3.22
C LEU A 254 -8.73 3.27 3.11
N GLU A 255 -8.17 2.78 4.22
CA GLU A 255 -7.37 1.56 4.21
C GLU A 255 -8.19 0.34 3.78
N PHE A 256 -9.43 0.25 4.25
CA PHE A 256 -10.32 -0.84 3.89
C PHE A 256 -10.85 -0.71 2.46
N GLU A 257 -11.18 0.49 1.98
CA GLU A 257 -11.60 0.71 0.60
C GLU A 257 -10.50 0.34 -0.39
N LEU A 258 -9.25 0.73 -0.10
CA LEU A 258 -8.11 0.34 -0.91
C LEU A 258 -7.94 -1.19 -0.89
N TYR A 259 -7.96 -1.81 0.29
CA TYR A 259 -7.80 -3.25 0.42
C TYR A 259 -8.91 -4.01 -0.29
N ASP A 260 -10.18 -3.62 -0.13
CA ASP A 260 -11.30 -4.27 -0.81
C ASP A 260 -11.24 -4.10 -2.32
N TYR A 261 -10.79 -2.95 -2.81
CA TYR A 261 -10.56 -2.75 -4.23
C TYR A 261 -9.51 -3.73 -4.77
N VAL A 262 -8.38 -3.90 -4.08
CA VAL A 262 -7.36 -4.89 -4.45
C VAL A 262 -7.89 -6.31 -4.33
N ARG A 263 -8.63 -6.63 -3.26
CA ARG A 263 -9.21 -7.95 -3.01
C ARG A 263 -10.18 -8.36 -4.11
N GLN A 264 -11.11 -7.49 -4.48
CA GLN A 264 -12.05 -7.73 -5.57
C GLN A 264 -11.32 -7.96 -6.90
N ARG A 265 -10.22 -7.24 -7.15
CA ARG A 265 -9.40 -7.48 -8.36
C ARG A 265 -8.72 -8.85 -8.31
N ALA A 266 -8.17 -9.23 -7.15
CA ALA A 266 -7.52 -10.52 -6.97
C ALA A 266 -8.46 -11.70 -7.27
N GLU A 267 -9.76 -11.58 -7.00
CA GLU A 267 -10.78 -12.59 -7.37
C GLU A 267 -10.85 -12.86 -8.88
N THR A 268 -10.46 -11.87 -9.72
CA THR A 268 -10.44 -12.01 -11.18
C THR A 268 -9.07 -12.36 -11.75
N LEU A 269 -7.99 -12.02 -11.02
CA LEU A 269 -6.62 -12.17 -11.49
C LEU A 269 -5.90 -13.41 -10.96
N LEU A 270 -6.32 -13.93 -9.80
CA LEU A 270 -5.71 -15.09 -9.16
C LEU A 270 -6.57 -16.35 -9.40
N PRO A 271 -5.96 -17.49 -9.73
CA PRO A 271 -6.69 -18.75 -9.96
C PRO A 271 -7.47 -19.18 -8.71
N SER A 272 -8.70 -19.69 -8.87
CA SER A 272 -9.55 -20.15 -7.77
C SER A 272 -9.01 -21.37 -7.02
#